data_AF-A0AAI9CKC6-F1
#
_entry.id   AF-A0AAI9CKC6-F1
#
_cell.length_a   1.000
_cell.length_b   1.000
_cell.length_c   1.000
_cell.angle_alpha   90.00
_cell.angle_beta   90.00
_cell.angle_gamma   90.00
#
_symmetry.space_group_name_H-M   'P 1'
#
loop_
_entity.id
_entity.type
_entity.pdbx_description
1 polymer ?
#
loop_
_entity_poly.entity_id
_entity_poly.type
_entity_poly.pdbx_seq_one_letter_code
_entity_poly.pdbx_strand_id
1 'polypeptide(L)'
;MNESDFPHLHAYRSTAGDDGSPQAAPTEDRNTFIANLHRIGSGAAADGQPWPERHQLPGRCLALADADCALSGLRVVLEMLLAAERTRQNGEPEEYVGDRVMEGLVMACQSLCAQAVGRLQPEG
;
A
#
# COMPACT_ATOMS: atom_id res chain seq x y z
N MET A 1 16.06 45.01 -4.78
CA MET A 1 14.92 44.06 -4.65
C MET A 1 15.03 43.03 -5.75
N ASN A 2 15.17 41.73 -5.52
CA ASN A 2 15.74 40.96 -4.43
C ASN A 2 16.10 39.63 -5.12
N GLU A 3 17.38 39.28 -5.20
CA GLU A 3 17.82 37.98 -5.72
C GLU A 3 17.28 36.90 -4.78
N SER A 4 16.58 35.91 -5.32
CA SER A 4 16.19 34.74 -4.55
C SER A 4 17.38 33.79 -4.47
N ASP A 5 18.18 34.02 -3.44
CA ASP A 5 19.22 33.14 -2.92
C ASP A 5 18.56 31.91 -2.26
N PHE A 6 18.46 30.81 -3.00
CA PHE A 6 18.10 29.50 -2.45
C PHE A 6 19.39 28.68 -2.30
N PRO A 7 19.79 28.28 -1.09
CA PRO A 7 21.00 27.49 -0.92
C PRO A 7 20.86 26.09 -1.54
N HIS A 8 21.78 25.74 -2.44
CA HIS A 8 21.96 24.39 -2.97
C HIS A 8 22.34 23.43 -1.84
N LEU A 9 21.37 22.69 -1.31
CA LEU A 9 21.51 21.80 -0.14
C LEU A 9 22.33 20.51 -0.35
N HIS A 10 23.19 20.43 -1.38
CA HIS A 10 24.02 19.23 -1.58
C HIS A 10 25.50 19.51 -1.91
N ALA A 11 26.01 20.68 -1.56
CA ALA A 11 27.45 20.91 -1.53
C ALA A 11 27.88 21.18 -0.10
N TYR A 12 28.29 20.12 0.61
CA TYR A 12 29.52 20.04 1.41
C TYR A 12 29.39 18.99 2.53
N ARG A 13 29.84 17.76 2.26
CA ARG A 13 30.62 17.06 3.28
C ARG A 13 31.91 16.54 2.66
N SER A 14 32.98 17.21 3.06
CA SER A 14 34.38 16.95 2.76
C SER A 14 34.75 15.49 2.77
N THR A 15 35.50 15.11 1.75
CA THR A 15 36.48 14.03 1.79
C THR A 15 37.60 14.39 2.77
N ALA A 16 37.68 13.69 3.89
CA ALA A 16 38.90 13.55 4.67
C ALA A 16 39.12 12.05 4.84
N GLY A 17 40.27 11.56 4.38
CA GLY A 17 40.57 10.13 4.26
C GLY A 17 40.54 9.41 5.61
N ASP A 18 40.02 8.18 5.55
CA ASP A 18 40.29 7.15 6.55
C ASP A 18 40.63 5.87 5.78
N ASP A 19 41.88 5.44 5.92
CA ASP A 19 42.42 4.21 5.37
C ASP A 19 42.01 3.08 6.31
N GLY A 20 40.88 2.46 5.99
CA GLY A 20 40.31 1.38 6.78
C GLY A 20 39.49 0.49 5.87
N SER A 21 39.95 -0.75 5.70
CA SER A 21 39.26 -1.87 5.04
C SER A 21 37.74 -1.76 5.15
N PRO A 22 36.94 -2.13 4.12
CA PRO A 22 35.49 -2.15 4.25
C PRO A 22 35.12 -3.13 5.36
N GLN A 23 34.97 -2.61 6.57
CA GLN A 23 34.48 -3.34 7.72
C GLN A 23 33.09 -3.77 7.28
N ALA A 24 32.91 -5.08 7.08
CA ALA A 24 31.62 -5.64 6.75
C ALA A 24 30.65 -5.05 7.77
N ALA A 25 29.78 -4.14 7.28
CA ALA A 25 28.77 -3.53 8.12
C ALA A 25 28.10 -4.68 8.86
N PRO A 26 27.89 -4.56 10.19
CA PRO A 26 27.19 -5.61 10.92
C PRO A 26 25.94 -5.92 10.10
N THR A 27 25.72 -7.20 9.81
CA THR A 27 24.46 -7.66 9.22
C THR A 27 23.39 -7.29 10.22
N GLU A 28 22.91 -6.05 10.15
CA GLU A 28 21.82 -5.54 10.93
C GLU A 28 20.72 -6.55 10.73
N ASP A 29 20.30 -7.16 11.84
CA ASP A 29 19.20 -8.09 11.80
C ASP A 29 18.00 -7.33 11.22
N ARG A 30 17.70 -7.68 9.98
CA ARG A 30 16.76 -6.98 9.11
C ARG A 30 15.32 -7.12 9.60
N ASN A 31 15.13 -7.94 10.64
CA ASN A 31 13.88 -8.18 11.33
C ASN A 31 13.78 -7.46 12.68
N THR A 32 14.80 -6.69 13.08
CA THR A 32 14.67 -5.83 14.27
C THR A 32 13.55 -4.81 14.08
N PHE A 33 12.90 -4.42 15.17
CA PHE A 33 11.83 -3.43 15.14
C PHE A 33 12.28 -2.11 14.50
N ILE A 34 13.48 -1.63 14.84
CA ILE A 34 14.05 -0.39 14.29
C ILE A 34 14.35 -0.52 12.79
N ALA A 35 14.92 -1.65 12.34
CA ALA A 35 15.13 -1.89 10.91
C ALA A 35 13.81 -1.93 10.12
N ASN A 36 12.75 -2.52 10.70
CA ASN A 36 11.42 -2.50 10.08
C ASN A 36 10.83 -1.09 10.02
N LEU A 37 10.97 -0.27 11.07
CA LEU A 37 10.52 1.13 11.05
C LEU A 37 11.24 1.94 9.95
N HIS A 38 12.55 1.77 9.80
CA HIS A 38 13.29 2.42 8.71
C HIS A 38 12.82 1.98 7.33
N ARG A 39 12.55 0.68 7.15
CA ARG A 39 12.02 0.15 5.87
C ARG A 39 10.63 0.70 5.56
N ILE A 40 9.73 0.74 6.53
CA ILE A 40 8.41 1.36 6.38
C ILE A 40 8.56 2.83 6.02
N GLY A 41 9.42 3.58 6.74
CA GLY A 41 9.70 4.99 6.44
C GLY A 41 10.34 5.22 5.07
N SER A 42 11.03 4.22 4.52
CA SER A 42 11.60 4.26 3.16
C SER A 42 10.64 3.82 2.04
N GLY A 43 9.37 3.53 2.38
CA GLY A 43 8.37 3.12 1.38
C GLY A 43 8.39 1.62 1.05
N ALA A 44 8.66 0.77 2.04
CA ALA A 44 8.48 -0.67 1.88
C ALA A 44 7.01 -0.99 1.57
N ALA A 45 6.79 -1.86 0.59
CA ALA A 45 5.51 -2.46 0.26
C ALA A 45 5.07 -3.46 1.37
N ALA A 46 3.88 -4.03 1.22
CA ALA A 46 3.29 -4.93 2.21
C ALA A 46 4.09 -6.24 2.42
N ASP A 47 4.90 -6.66 1.44
CA ASP A 47 5.83 -7.78 1.54
C ASP A 47 7.17 -7.40 2.21
N GLY A 48 7.28 -6.15 2.66
CA GLY A 48 8.46 -5.54 3.25
C GLY A 48 9.52 -5.12 2.24
N GLN A 49 9.42 -5.47 0.96
CA GLN A 49 10.39 -5.07 -0.05
C GLN A 49 10.15 -3.61 -0.47
N PRO A 50 11.19 -2.87 -0.90
CA PRO A 50 10.98 -1.56 -1.52
C PRO A 50 10.01 -1.66 -2.69
N TRP A 51 9.23 -0.60 -2.93
CA TRP A 51 8.39 -0.57 -4.12
C TRP A 51 9.24 -0.78 -5.39
N PRO A 52 8.88 -1.75 -6.27
CA PRO A 52 9.75 -2.16 -7.38
C PRO A 52 9.88 -1.08 -8.47
N GLU A 53 8.94 -0.15 -8.57
CA GLU A 53 8.87 0.83 -9.66
C GLU A 53 9.35 2.22 -9.20
N ARG A 54 10.43 2.72 -9.79
CA ARG A 54 10.92 4.08 -9.50
C ARG A 54 10.11 5.17 -10.22
N HIS A 55 9.60 4.85 -11.41
CA HIS A 55 8.74 5.72 -12.22
C HIS A 55 7.69 4.87 -12.94
N GLN A 56 6.44 5.31 -12.91
CA GLN A 56 5.31 4.57 -13.47
C GLN A 56 5.10 5.00 -14.93
N LEU A 57 5.08 4.01 -15.84
CA LEU A 57 4.67 4.23 -17.22
C LEU A 57 3.16 4.57 -17.27
N PRO A 58 2.65 5.26 -18.29
CA PRO A 58 1.23 5.61 -18.37
C PRO A 58 0.27 4.42 -18.22
N GLY A 59 0.58 3.27 -18.83
CA GLY A 59 -0.22 2.05 -18.68
C GLY A 59 -0.23 1.51 -17.24
N ARG A 60 0.86 1.71 -16.50
CA ARG A 60 0.95 1.38 -15.08
C ARG A 60 0.09 2.30 -14.23
N CYS A 61 0.11 3.60 -14.50
CA CYS A 61 -0.77 4.56 -13.81
C CYS A 61 -2.23 4.18 -13.97
N LEU A 62 -2.64 3.75 -15.16
CA LEU A 62 -4.00 3.26 -15.41
C LEU A 62 -4.31 2.00 -14.60
N ALA A 63 -3.40 1.02 -14.57
CA ALA A 63 -3.57 -0.19 -13.76
C ALA A 63 -3.69 0.11 -12.25
N LEU A 64 -2.90 1.05 -11.73
CA LEU A 64 -2.99 1.48 -10.33
C LEU A 64 -4.30 2.23 -10.05
N ALA A 65 -4.80 3.03 -10.99
CA ALA A 65 -6.11 3.66 -10.88
C ALA A 65 -7.25 2.62 -10.89
N ASP A 66 -7.14 1.56 -11.70
CA ASP A 66 -8.09 0.43 -11.67
C ASP A 66 -8.05 -0.29 -10.32
N ALA A 67 -6.87 -0.46 -9.72
CA ALA A 67 -6.72 -1.04 -8.38
C ALA A 67 -7.40 -0.19 -7.31
N ASP A 68 -7.19 1.13 -7.34
CA ASP A 68 -7.81 2.09 -6.42
C ASP A 68 -9.34 2.11 -6.56
N CYS A 69 -9.84 2.06 -7.80
CA CYS A 69 -11.26 1.94 -8.08
C CYS A 69 -11.85 0.64 -7.50
N ALA A 70 -11.17 -0.51 -7.69
CA ALA A 70 -11.59 -1.79 -7.14
C ALA A 70 -11.59 -1.79 -5.60
N LEU A 71 -10.60 -1.18 -4.96
CA LEU A 71 -10.53 -1.01 -3.50
C LEU A 71 -11.65 -0.12 -2.97
N SER A 72 -11.97 0.96 -3.68
CA SER A 72 -13.09 1.84 -3.37
C SER A 72 -14.42 1.10 -3.44
N GLY A 73 -14.64 0.30 -4.49
CA GLY A 73 -15.80 -0.59 -4.60
C GLY A 73 -15.85 -1.62 -3.46
N LEU A 74 -14.71 -2.24 -3.13
CA LEU A 74 -14.61 -3.23 -2.06
C LEU A 74 -15.03 -2.65 -0.71
N ARG A 75 -14.58 -1.42 -0.41
CA ARG A 75 -14.95 -0.68 0.80
C ARG A 75 -16.47 -0.53 0.92
N VAL A 76 -17.15 -0.13 -0.16
CA VAL A 76 -18.62 0.03 -0.17
C VAL A 76 -19.33 -1.30 0.08
N VAL A 77 -18.91 -2.38 -0.56
CA VAL A 77 -19.54 -3.70 -0.36
C VAL A 77 -19.33 -4.21 1.07
N LEU A 78 -18.16 -3.96 1.67
CA LEU A 78 -17.92 -4.28 3.08
C LEU A 78 -18.83 -3.49 4.03
N GLU A 79 -19.11 -2.22 3.74
CA GLU A 79 -20.10 -1.43 4.49
C GLU A 79 -21.51 -2.01 4.36
N MET A 80 -21.90 -2.48 3.18
CA MET A 80 -23.17 -3.16 2.96
C MET A 80 -23.26 -4.48 3.74
N LEU A 81 -22.19 -5.29 3.75
CA LEU A 81 -22.11 -6.52 4.54
C LEU A 81 -22.26 -6.23 6.04
N LEU A 82 -21.59 -5.19 6.54
CA LEU A 82 -21.70 -4.80 7.95
C LEU A 82 -23.12 -4.32 8.28
N ALA A 83 -23.75 -3.55 7.40
CA ALA A 83 -25.14 -3.12 7.58
C ALA A 83 -26.09 -4.33 7.60
N ALA A 84 -25.96 -5.24 6.63
CA ALA A 84 -26.77 -6.45 6.55
C ALA A 84 -26.61 -7.35 7.79
N GLU A 85 -25.39 -7.50 8.30
CA GLU A 85 -25.13 -8.29 9.51
C GLU A 85 -25.73 -7.63 10.76
N ARG A 86 -25.66 -6.30 10.87
CA ARG A 86 -26.32 -5.57 11.97
C ARG A 86 -27.83 -5.71 11.91
N THR A 87 -28.43 -5.65 10.72
CA THR A 87 -29.87 -5.89 10.52
C THR A 87 -30.24 -7.33 10.85
N ARG A 88 -29.44 -8.32 10.43
CA ARG A 88 -29.66 -9.73 10.78
C ARG A 88 -29.66 -9.98 12.29
N GLN A 89 -28.84 -9.24 13.03
CA GLN A 89 -28.70 -9.40 14.48
C GLN A 89 -29.74 -8.61 15.30
N ASN A 90 -30.15 -7.44 14.83
CA ASN A 90 -30.90 -6.47 15.64
C ASN A 90 -32.19 -5.94 15.00
N GLY A 91 -32.42 -6.19 13.70
CA GLY A 91 -33.59 -5.72 12.96
C GLY A 91 -34.70 -6.77 12.87
N GLU A 92 -35.82 -6.37 12.29
CA GLU A 92 -36.92 -7.30 12.03
C GLU A 92 -36.54 -8.26 10.88
N PRO A 93 -37.02 -9.52 10.88
CA PRO A 93 -36.66 -10.52 9.86
C PRO A 93 -36.89 -10.06 8.42
N GLU A 94 -37.91 -9.23 8.17
CA GLU A 94 -38.26 -8.69 6.86
C GLU A 94 -37.30 -7.61 6.36
N GLU A 95 -36.51 -7.00 7.25
CA GLU A 95 -35.52 -5.97 6.92
C GLU A 95 -34.19 -6.58 6.47
N TYR A 96 -33.95 -7.87 6.76
CA TYR A 96 -32.75 -8.56 6.36
C TYR A 96 -32.76 -8.85 4.84
N VAL A 97 -31.63 -8.56 4.19
CA VAL A 97 -31.45 -8.73 2.74
C VAL A 97 -31.53 -10.18 2.24
N GLY A 98 -31.45 -11.15 3.16
CA GLY A 98 -31.52 -12.57 2.88
C GLY A 98 -30.19 -13.21 2.46
N ASP A 99 -30.11 -14.53 2.63
CA ASP A 99 -28.87 -15.31 2.47
C ASP A 99 -28.27 -15.20 1.06
N ARG A 100 -29.13 -15.18 0.02
CA ARG A 100 -28.65 -15.12 -1.36
C ARG A 100 -28.01 -13.78 -1.71
N VAL A 101 -28.52 -12.68 -1.15
CA VAL A 101 -27.91 -11.35 -1.32
C VAL A 101 -26.59 -11.30 -0.56
N MET A 102 -26.53 -11.85 0.66
CA MET A 102 -25.28 -11.94 1.42
C MET A 102 -24.20 -12.73 0.67
N GLU A 103 -24.53 -13.89 0.11
CA GLU A 103 -23.60 -14.67 -0.70
C GLU A 103 -23.08 -13.87 -1.90
N GLY A 104 -23.97 -13.14 -2.59
CA GLY A 104 -23.61 -12.23 -3.67
C GLY A 104 -22.64 -11.12 -3.25
N LEU A 105 -22.88 -10.50 -2.09
CA LEU A 105 -21.99 -9.47 -1.54
C LEU A 105 -20.62 -10.05 -1.17
N VAL A 106 -20.55 -11.25 -0.61
CA VAL A 106 -19.27 -11.93 -0.31
C VAL A 106 -18.51 -12.25 -1.60
N MET A 107 -19.17 -12.75 -2.63
CA MET A 107 -18.54 -13.00 -3.94
C MET A 107 -18.06 -11.69 -4.60
N ALA A 108 -18.80 -10.60 -4.45
CA ALA A 108 -18.38 -9.28 -4.93
C ALA A 108 -17.11 -8.81 -4.19
N CYS A 109 -17.04 -8.96 -2.87
CA CYS A 109 -15.82 -8.66 -2.11
C CYS A 109 -14.61 -9.49 -2.59
N GLN A 110 -14.79 -10.79 -2.81
CA GLN A 110 -13.72 -11.66 -3.31
C GLN A 110 -13.23 -11.22 -4.69
N SER A 111 -14.17 -10.89 -5.59
CA SER A 111 -13.84 -10.48 -6.97
C SER A 111 -13.12 -9.13 -7.02
N LEU A 112 -13.59 -8.15 -6.25
CA LEU A 112 -12.97 -6.82 -6.16
C LEU A 112 -11.57 -6.89 -5.52
N CYS A 113 -11.41 -7.73 -4.49
CA CYS A 113 -10.11 -7.97 -3.88
C CYS A 113 -9.13 -8.61 -4.87
N ALA A 114 -9.57 -9.66 -5.59
CA ALA A 114 -8.76 -10.31 -6.62
C ALA A 114 -8.35 -9.33 -7.74
N GLN A 115 -9.28 -8.47 -8.18
CA GLN A 115 -8.99 -7.43 -9.16
C GLN A 115 -7.96 -6.43 -8.65
N ALA A 116 -8.12 -5.90 -7.44
CA ALA A 116 -7.17 -4.97 -6.84
C ALA A 116 -5.77 -5.59 -6.74
N VAL A 117 -5.67 -6.81 -6.18
CA VAL A 117 -4.39 -7.53 -6.04
C VAL A 117 -3.73 -7.77 -7.39
N GLY A 118 -4.50 -8.22 -8.39
CA GLY A 118 -3.99 -8.46 -9.74
C GLY A 118 -3.48 -7.20 -10.45
N ARG A 119 -3.90 -6.01 -10.00
CA ARG A 119 -3.42 -4.72 -10.51
C ARG A 119 -2.32 -4.11 -9.66
N LEU A 120 -2.11 -4.53 -8.41
CA LEU A 120 -1.10 -3.95 -7.53
C LEU A 120 0.32 -4.46 -7.83
N GLN A 121 0.48 -5.71 -8.26
CA GLN A 121 1.79 -6.23 -8.62
C GLN A 121 2.22 -5.74 -10.02
N PRO A 122 3.44 -5.23 -10.19
CA PRO A 122 3.98 -4.99 -11.52
C PRO A 122 4.12 -6.34 -12.25
N GLU A 123 3.87 -6.34 -13.55
CA GLU A 123 4.23 -7.48 -14.40
C GLU A 123 5.76 -7.62 -14.38
N GLY A 124 6.24 -8.81 -14.03
CA GLY A 124 7.67 -9.14 -13.95
C GLY A 124 8.34 -9.33 -15.31
#